data_AF-A0A9K3M531-F1
#
_entry.id   AF-A0A9K3M531-F1
#
_cell.length_a   1.000
_cell.length_b   1.000
_cell.length_c   1.000
_cell.angle_alpha   90.00
_cell.angle_beta   90.00
_cell.angle_gamma   90.00
#
_symmetry.space_group_name_H-M   'P 1'
#
loop_
_entity.id
_entity.type
_entity.pdbx_description
1 polymer ?
#
loop_
_entity_poly.entity_id
_entity_poly.type
_entity_poly.pdbx_seq_one_letter_code
_entity_poly.pdbx_strand_id
1 'polypeptide(L)'
;MFLPPFHPTRSQNFGCNGPLVTSAALLLLLMAFEMMPSGAFVQAWMTPPIARCHSDSIRLVVPSSPRSGGWLHPRINRHSMQDHSLPPTAKPSNCYSSTTLFMSALSEGYQDFGNYVIIQKVAKEQFGMTDDQVSVEWKPGRIVVTVRGNVFVSNDEEIDEDELEDFEEKEGDFLEDDVEFEGEDETEEEEEEKEFDRTPSASSSGVDVTKFARAINIALDDDGVGFQIAETHEIEVTTPGASNELTGIMFQAYKGFEVMTDFQDPKTKKVKTIEGRLVERNDEFTVLNIKGRMKKIKNDMVLSVKLPKAKKEKGAA
;
A
#
# COMPACT_ATOMS: atom_id res chain seq x y z
N MET A 1 57.81 36.21 -9.18
CA MET A 1 57.40 34.86 -9.62
C MET A 1 57.73 33.90 -8.49
N PHE A 2 56.71 33.43 -7.76
CA PHE A 2 56.86 32.48 -6.65
C PHE A 2 56.07 31.23 -7.01
N LEU A 3 56.76 30.09 -7.12
CA LEU A 3 56.15 28.77 -7.30
C LEU A 3 55.77 28.18 -5.93
N PRO A 4 54.61 27.51 -5.79
CA PRO A 4 54.27 26.77 -4.58
C PRO A 4 54.87 25.35 -4.57
N PRO A 5 55.12 24.77 -3.38
CA PRO A 5 55.73 23.44 -3.25
C PRO A 5 54.73 22.30 -3.41
N PHE A 6 55.20 21.23 -4.07
CA PHE A 6 54.56 19.93 -4.20
C PHE A 6 54.53 19.18 -2.85
N HIS A 7 53.39 18.59 -2.51
CA HIS A 7 53.26 17.61 -1.42
C HIS A 7 53.22 16.18 -1.99
N PRO A 8 53.93 15.20 -1.39
CA PRO A 8 53.87 13.81 -1.80
C PRO A 8 52.67 13.09 -1.17
N THR A 9 51.97 12.32 -2.00
CA THR A 9 50.88 11.40 -1.61
C THR A 9 51.44 10.17 -0.89
N ARG A 10 51.03 9.97 0.36
CA ARG A 10 51.30 8.79 1.19
C ARG A 10 50.31 7.69 0.83
N SER A 11 50.80 6.70 0.08
CA SER A 11 50.12 5.41 -0.12
C SER A 11 50.09 4.64 1.21
N GLN A 12 48.89 4.25 1.66
CA GLN A 12 48.72 3.29 2.76
C GLN A 12 48.21 1.97 2.18
N ASN A 13 49.09 0.97 2.26
CA ASN A 13 48.76 -0.44 2.13
C ASN A 13 47.90 -0.88 3.31
N PHE A 14 46.72 -1.45 3.05
CA PHE A 14 46.03 -2.31 4.00
C PHE A 14 46.12 -3.75 3.50
N GLY A 15 46.99 -4.53 4.14
CA GLY A 15 46.97 -5.97 4.07
C GLY A 15 46.10 -6.51 5.18
N CYS A 16 45.08 -7.29 4.82
CA CYS A 16 44.35 -8.17 5.73
C CYS A 16 44.33 -9.57 5.12
N ASN A 17 45.25 -10.42 5.59
CA ASN A 17 45.16 -11.86 5.44
C ASN A 17 44.14 -12.37 6.46
N GLY A 18 43.04 -12.96 5.99
CA GLY A 18 42.11 -13.76 6.78
C GLY A 18 42.12 -15.21 6.30
N PRO A 19 41.95 -16.20 7.19
CA PRO A 19 42.09 -17.61 6.85
C PRO A 19 40.90 -18.16 6.06
N LEU A 20 41.23 -18.97 5.05
CA LEU A 20 40.33 -19.85 4.32
C LEU A 20 39.68 -20.85 5.29
N VAL A 21 38.39 -20.67 5.58
CA VAL A 21 37.56 -21.70 6.20
C VAL A 21 36.95 -22.54 5.08
N THR A 22 37.37 -23.79 5.03
CA THR A 22 36.94 -24.83 4.10
C THR A 22 35.45 -25.10 4.23
N SER A 23 34.69 -24.82 3.16
CA SER A 23 33.29 -25.19 3.00
C SER A 23 33.20 -26.58 2.38
N ALA A 24 32.99 -27.61 3.21
CA ALA A 24 32.81 -28.99 2.77
C ALA A 24 31.83 -29.79 3.65
N ALA A 25 30.97 -29.13 4.42
CA ALA A 25 30.06 -29.78 5.36
C ALA A 25 28.56 -29.49 5.13
N LEU A 26 28.19 -28.83 4.03
CA LEU A 26 26.79 -28.47 3.74
C LEU A 26 26.16 -29.21 2.56
N LEU A 27 26.78 -30.31 2.09
CA LEU A 27 26.35 -31.08 0.92
C LEU A 27 25.84 -32.50 1.27
N LEU A 28 25.66 -32.80 2.56
CA LEU A 28 25.19 -34.11 3.04
C LEU A 28 23.83 -34.08 3.75
N LEU A 29 23.14 -32.94 3.81
CA LEU A 29 21.83 -32.81 4.46
C LEU A 29 20.64 -32.69 3.48
N LEU A 30 20.87 -32.80 2.17
CA LEU A 30 19.86 -32.59 1.13
C LEU A 30 19.43 -33.87 0.38
N MET A 31 19.84 -35.06 0.84
CA MET A 31 19.46 -36.34 0.21
C MET A 31 18.64 -37.29 1.10
N ALA A 32 17.98 -36.78 2.15
CA ALA A 32 17.22 -37.62 3.08
C ALA A 32 15.71 -37.30 3.15
N PHE A 33 15.15 -36.63 2.12
CA PHE A 33 13.71 -36.28 2.10
C PHE A 33 12.94 -36.78 0.88
N GLU A 34 13.43 -37.84 0.22
CA GLU A 34 12.65 -38.66 -0.70
C GLU A 34 12.61 -40.09 -0.17
N MET A 35 11.50 -40.45 0.46
CA MET A 35 10.89 -41.79 0.55
C MET A 35 10.10 -41.91 1.85
N MET A 36 8.82 -41.52 1.84
CA MET A 36 7.81 -42.26 2.59
C MET A 36 6.48 -42.31 1.82
N PRO A 37 5.84 -43.48 1.75
CA PRO A 37 4.64 -43.72 0.97
C PRO A 37 3.36 -43.29 1.69
N SER A 38 2.38 -42.91 0.87
CA SER A 38 0.94 -42.80 1.12
C SER A 38 0.37 -43.85 2.09
N GLY A 39 -0.34 -43.40 3.11
CA GLY A 39 -1.11 -44.28 4.00
C GLY A 39 -1.94 -43.53 5.06
N ALA A 40 -3.22 -43.32 4.73
CA ALA A 40 -4.40 -43.26 5.59
C ALA A 40 -4.27 -42.74 7.04
N PHE A 41 -4.90 -41.59 7.31
CA PHE A 41 -5.47 -41.30 8.62
C PHE A 41 -6.82 -40.60 8.46
N VAL A 42 -7.90 -41.38 8.58
CA VAL A 42 -9.28 -40.91 8.70
C VAL A 42 -9.55 -40.68 10.17
N GLN A 43 -9.84 -39.44 10.58
CA GLN A 43 -10.53 -39.16 11.84
C GLN A 43 -11.58 -38.07 11.62
N ALA A 44 -12.82 -38.54 11.55
CA ALA A 44 -14.03 -37.73 11.52
C ALA A 44 -14.19 -36.94 12.82
N TRP A 45 -14.42 -35.63 12.69
CA TRP A 45 -15.01 -34.79 13.71
C TRP A 45 -16.19 -34.07 13.08
N MET A 46 -17.40 -34.40 13.55
CA MET A 46 -18.63 -33.69 13.22
C MET A 46 -18.61 -32.33 13.92
N THR A 47 -18.77 -31.24 13.15
CA THR A 47 -19.07 -29.90 13.65
C THR A 47 -20.42 -29.40 13.08
N PRO A 48 -21.16 -28.57 13.83
CA PRO A 48 -22.52 -28.15 13.47
C PRO A 48 -22.51 -26.93 12.52
N PRO A 49 -23.62 -26.66 11.81
CA PRO A 49 -23.71 -25.54 10.88
C PRO A 49 -23.85 -24.22 11.64
N ILE A 50 -22.96 -23.26 11.38
CA ILE A 50 -23.06 -21.88 11.85
C ILE A 50 -23.37 -21.01 10.63
N ALA A 51 -24.46 -20.24 10.75
CA ALA A 51 -24.99 -19.38 9.71
C ALA A 51 -24.02 -18.25 9.33
N ARG A 52 -23.68 -18.17 8.04
CA ARG A 52 -22.94 -17.06 7.41
C ARG A 52 -23.77 -15.77 7.45
N CYS A 53 -23.17 -14.69 7.93
CA CYS A 53 -23.62 -13.32 7.65
C CYS A 53 -22.47 -12.62 6.92
N HIS A 54 -22.59 -12.48 5.59
CA HIS A 54 -21.65 -11.71 4.79
C HIS A 54 -21.83 -10.21 5.04
N SER A 55 -20.72 -9.52 5.30
CA SER A 55 -20.63 -8.08 5.09
C SER A 55 -19.23 -7.74 4.60
N ASP A 56 -19.02 -7.90 3.29
CA ASP A 56 -17.82 -7.41 2.61
C ASP A 56 -17.88 -5.87 2.54
N SER A 57 -16.93 -5.22 3.20
CA SER A 57 -16.74 -3.78 3.08
C SER A 57 -15.28 -3.49 2.77
N ILE A 58 -14.90 -3.67 1.50
CA ILE A 58 -13.64 -3.15 0.98
C ILE A 58 -13.76 -1.63 0.88
N ARG A 59 -13.03 -0.89 1.73
CA ARG A 59 -12.95 0.57 1.65
C ARG A 59 -11.64 1.00 0.99
N LEU A 60 -11.71 1.27 -0.32
CA LEU A 60 -10.66 1.98 -1.04
C LEU A 60 -10.70 3.45 -0.66
N VAL A 61 -9.73 3.92 0.13
CA VAL A 61 -9.58 5.34 0.46
C VAL A 61 -8.74 6.02 -0.63
N VAL A 62 -9.39 6.49 -1.69
CA VAL A 62 -8.76 7.36 -2.69
C VAL A 62 -8.68 8.78 -2.11
N PRO A 63 -7.50 9.42 -2.06
CA PRO A 63 -7.39 10.81 -1.61
C PRO A 63 -8.08 11.75 -2.61
N SER A 64 -9.28 12.22 -2.26
CA SER A 64 -10.02 13.21 -3.04
C SER A 64 -9.26 14.53 -3.11
N SER A 65 -8.95 14.98 -4.33
CA SER A 65 -8.34 16.28 -4.59
C SER A 65 -9.24 17.43 -4.13
N PRO A 66 -8.70 18.52 -3.56
CA PRO A 66 -9.50 19.65 -3.11
C PRO A 66 -10.10 20.39 -4.31
N ARG A 67 -11.44 20.33 -4.45
CA ARG A 67 -12.19 21.17 -5.38
C ARG A 67 -11.94 22.65 -5.06
N SER A 68 -11.49 23.38 -6.08
CA SER A 68 -11.33 24.83 -6.09
C SER A 68 -12.69 25.53 -5.98
N GLY A 69 -13.11 25.79 -4.74
CA GLY A 69 -14.28 26.63 -4.43
C GLY A 69 -13.95 28.11 -4.64
N GLY A 70 -14.58 28.71 -5.66
CA GLY A 70 -14.53 30.13 -5.95
C GLY A 70 -15.10 30.98 -4.82
N TRP A 71 -14.38 32.05 -4.49
CA TRP A 71 -14.76 33.05 -3.51
C TRP A 71 -15.78 34.01 -4.13
N LEU A 72 -17.00 34.03 -3.59
CA LEU A 72 -17.95 35.14 -3.74
C LEU A 72 -18.44 35.56 -2.35
N HIS A 73 -18.00 36.73 -1.92
CA HIS A 73 -18.51 37.39 -0.71
C HIS A 73 -19.86 38.06 -1.00
N PRO A 74 -20.89 37.87 -0.17
CA PRO A 74 -21.94 38.86 0.00
C PRO A 74 -21.65 39.72 1.24
N ARG A 75 -21.65 41.04 1.04
CA ARG A 75 -21.81 42.01 2.12
C ARG A 75 -23.19 41.81 2.75
N ILE A 76 -23.24 41.48 4.03
CA ILE A 76 -24.48 41.52 4.81
C ILE A 76 -24.33 42.49 5.97
N ASN A 77 -25.33 43.35 6.04
CA ASN A 77 -25.51 44.48 6.94
C ASN A 77 -25.79 43.98 8.37
N ARG A 78 -25.13 44.59 9.37
CA ARG A 78 -25.40 44.33 10.79
C ARG A 78 -26.74 44.95 11.19
N HIS A 79 -27.73 44.10 11.49
CA HIS A 79 -28.79 44.48 12.41
C HIS A 79 -28.70 43.66 13.70
N SER A 80 -28.63 44.41 14.79
CA SER A 80 -28.76 43.99 16.18
C SER A 80 -30.12 43.34 16.40
N MET A 81 -30.14 42.09 16.85
CA MET A 81 -31.29 41.51 17.52
C MET A 81 -30.84 40.63 18.70
N GLN A 82 -31.71 40.66 19.70
CA GLN A 82 -31.50 40.33 21.09
C GLN A 82 -31.24 38.84 21.35
N ASP A 83 -30.49 38.61 22.42
CA ASP A 83 -30.20 37.31 23.03
C ASP A 83 -31.48 36.56 23.41
N HIS A 84 -31.68 35.39 22.81
CA HIS A 84 -32.51 34.33 23.37
C HIS A 84 -31.63 33.11 23.64
N SER A 85 -31.47 32.82 24.94
CA SER A 85 -30.76 31.67 25.49
C SER A 85 -31.35 30.35 24.98
N LEU A 86 -30.59 29.64 24.15
CA LEU A 86 -30.86 28.26 23.78
C LEU A 86 -30.48 27.30 24.92
N PRO A 87 -31.23 26.20 25.14
CA PRO A 87 -30.87 25.19 26.13
C PRO A 87 -29.59 24.43 25.70
N PRO A 88 -28.82 23.91 26.68
CA PRO A 88 -27.57 23.21 26.40
C PRO A 88 -27.82 21.96 25.55
N THR A 89 -27.33 21.98 24.32
CA THR A 89 -27.31 20.81 23.43
C THR A 89 -26.50 19.70 24.08
N ALA A 90 -27.14 18.57 24.33
CA ALA A 90 -26.52 17.36 24.83
C ALA A 90 -25.33 16.99 23.93
N LYS A 91 -24.17 16.78 24.56
CA LYS A 91 -22.96 16.34 23.87
C LYS A 91 -23.27 14.99 23.19
N PRO A 92 -22.88 14.78 21.93
CA PRO A 92 -22.98 13.47 21.33
C PRO A 92 -22.15 12.51 22.18
N SER A 93 -22.80 11.50 22.75
CA SER A 93 -22.12 10.40 23.40
C SER A 93 -21.24 9.73 22.34
N ASN A 94 -19.92 9.83 22.50
CA ASN A 94 -18.98 9.01 21.78
C ASN A 94 -19.34 7.55 22.05
N CYS A 95 -20.08 6.95 21.11
CA CYS A 95 -20.16 5.51 20.94
C CYS A 95 -18.77 5.05 20.48
N TYR A 96 -17.87 4.87 21.45
CA TYR A 96 -16.66 4.10 21.22
C TYR A 96 -17.12 2.72 20.76
N SER A 97 -16.88 2.44 19.47
CA SER A 97 -17.08 1.13 18.86
C SER A 97 -16.48 0.08 19.78
N SER A 98 -17.30 -0.89 20.17
CA SER A 98 -16.99 -1.97 21.10
C SER A 98 -16.05 -3.02 20.49
N THR A 99 -15.01 -2.58 19.77
CA THR A 99 -14.03 -3.46 19.11
C THR A 99 -12.86 -3.81 20.03
N THR A 100 -12.65 -3.05 21.10
CA THR A 100 -11.48 -3.21 21.99
C THR A 100 -11.53 -4.47 22.86
N LEU A 101 -12.68 -5.14 22.99
CA LEU A 101 -12.85 -6.30 23.87
C LEU A 101 -12.57 -7.65 23.18
N PHE A 102 -12.42 -7.70 21.86
CA PHE A 102 -12.12 -8.93 21.12
C PHE A 102 -10.63 -9.09 20.76
N MET A 103 -9.80 -8.05 20.90
CA MET A 103 -8.38 -8.12 20.51
C MET A 103 -7.51 -9.00 21.44
N SER A 104 -8.03 -9.45 22.58
CA SER A 104 -7.29 -10.30 23.53
C SER A 104 -7.30 -11.79 23.19
N ALA A 105 -7.91 -12.21 22.08
CA ALA A 105 -8.12 -13.62 21.75
C ALA A 105 -7.17 -14.18 20.67
N LEU A 106 -6.35 -13.35 20.02
CA LEU A 106 -5.44 -13.85 18.97
C LEU A 106 -4.27 -14.62 19.56
N SER A 107 -3.90 -15.72 18.90
CA SER A 107 -2.76 -16.55 19.29
C SER A 107 -1.46 -15.75 19.26
N GLU A 108 -0.56 -16.01 20.21
CA GLU A 108 0.79 -15.45 20.18
C GLU A 108 1.47 -15.77 18.83
N GLY A 109 2.05 -14.76 18.16
CA GLY A 109 2.68 -14.92 16.85
C GLY A 109 1.77 -14.72 15.62
N TYR A 110 0.50 -14.32 15.78
CA TYR A 110 -0.39 -14.07 14.63
C TYR A 110 0.18 -13.01 13.66
N GLN A 111 0.91 -12.01 14.15
CA GLN A 111 1.53 -10.97 13.32
C GLN A 111 2.62 -11.54 12.42
N ASP A 112 3.42 -12.49 12.93
CA ASP A 112 4.48 -13.14 12.14
C ASP A 112 3.86 -14.03 11.06
N PHE A 113 2.79 -14.76 11.41
CA PHE A 113 2.02 -15.52 10.43
C PHE A 113 1.41 -14.62 9.35
N GLY A 114 0.73 -13.54 9.72
CA GLY A 114 0.15 -12.60 8.76
C GLY A 114 1.21 -11.92 7.89
N ASN A 115 2.36 -11.54 8.45
CA ASN A 115 3.49 -11.01 7.68
C ASN A 115 4.03 -12.05 6.70
N TYR A 116 4.13 -13.32 7.12
CA TYR A 116 4.58 -14.40 6.24
C TYR A 116 3.60 -14.60 5.07
N VAL A 117 2.30 -14.67 5.32
CA VAL A 117 1.27 -14.81 4.28
C VAL A 117 1.31 -13.61 3.32
N ILE A 118 1.25 -12.38 3.84
CA ILE A 118 1.19 -11.17 3.01
C ILE A 118 2.49 -10.99 2.18
N ILE A 119 3.65 -11.14 2.80
CA ILE A 119 4.94 -10.83 2.15
C ILE A 119 5.45 -12.02 1.33
N GLN A 120 5.48 -13.24 1.89
CA GLN A 120 6.04 -14.39 1.18
C GLN A 120 5.04 -14.96 0.20
N LYS A 121 3.85 -15.38 0.64
CA LYS A 121 2.88 -16.03 -0.25
C LYS A 121 2.30 -15.05 -1.28
N VAL A 122 1.78 -13.91 -0.84
CA VAL A 122 1.10 -13.00 -1.79
C VAL A 122 2.13 -12.16 -2.56
N ALA A 123 2.90 -11.32 -1.88
CA ALA A 123 3.77 -10.36 -2.58
C ALA A 123 4.87 -11.02 -3.42
N LYS A 124 5.58 -12.02 -2.89
CA LYS A 124 6.67 -12.67 -3.64
C LYS A 124 6.19 -13.74 -4.60
N GLU A 125 5.40 -14.70 -4.15
CA GLU A 125 5.06 -15.86 -5.00
C GLU A 125 4.06 -15.48 -6.10
N GLN A 126 3.03 -14.68 -5.80
CA GLN A 126 2.02 -14.30 -6.80
C GLN A 126 2.39 -13.07 -7.62
N PHE A 127 2.97 -12.05 -6.99
CA PHE A 127 3.24 -10.74 -7.65
C PHE A 127 4.72 -10.49 -7.97
N GLY A 128 5.63 -11.40 -7.60
CA GLY A 128 7.06 -11.27 -7.90
C GLY A 128 7.73 -10.03 -7.27
N MET A 129 7.17 -9.51 -6.18
CA MET A 129 7.65 -8.30 -5.52
C MET A 129 8.89 -8.57 -4.67
N THR A 130 9.77 -7.57 -4.55
CA THR A 130 10.93 -7.62 -3.66
C THR A 130 10.57 -7.13 -2.24
N ASP A 131 11.39 -7.50 -1.24
CA ASP A 131 11.14 -7.15 0.17
C ASP A 131 11.09 -5.63 0.45
N ASP A 132 11.69 -4.80 -0.41
CA ASP A 132 11.66 -3.35 -0.30
C ASP A 132 10.44 -2.69 -0.97
N GLN A 133 9.70 -3.46 -1.77
CA GLN A 133 8.49 -2.98 -2.45
C GLN A 133 7.22 -3.12 -1.61
N VAL A 134 7.22 -3.93 -0.54
CA VAL A 134 6.07 -4.10 0.35
C VAL A 134 6.47 -3.85 1.79
N SER A 135 5.65 -3.09 2.53
CA SER A 135 5.79 -2.96 3.98
C SER A 135 4.45 -3.12 4.68
N VAL A 136 4.41 -3.93 5.73
CA VAL A 136 3.21 -4.20 6.54
C VAL A 136 3.34 -3.50 7.89
N GLU A 137 2.33 -2.71 8.26
CA GLU A 137 2.24 -2.02 9.55
C GLU A 137 0.97 -2.49 10.29
N TRP A 138 1.15 -3.11 11.46
CA TRP A 138 0.06 -3.58 12.30
C TRP A 138 -0.44 -2.47 13.22
N LYS A 139 -1.74 -2.17 13.15
CA LYS A 139 -2.45 -1.23 14.01
C LYS A 139 -3.60 -1.94 14.73
N PRO A 140 -4.08 -1.42 15.87
CA PRO A 140 -5.24 -2.00 16.54
C PRO A 140 -6.46 -2.05 15.61
N GLY A 141 -6.90 -3.26 15.26
CA GLY A 141 -8.05 -3.52 14.38
C GLY A 141 -7.81 -3.23 12.90
N ARG A 142 -6.56 -2.96 12.48
CA ARG A 142 -6.23 -2.64 11.09
C ARG A 142 -4.83 -3.07 10.70
N ILE A 143 -4.67 -3.61 9.50
CA ILE A 143 -3.39 -3.91 8.88
C ILE A 143 -3.20 -2.95 7.71
N VAL A 144 -2.15 -2.14 7.74
CA VAL A 144 -1.82 -1.22 6.64
C VAL A 144 -0.70 -1.83 5.82
N VAL A 145 -1.01 -2.19 4.58
CA VAL A 145 -0.04 -2.73 3.62
C VAL A 145 0.32 -1.63 2.64
N THR A 146 1.58 -1.23 2.60
CA THR A 146 2.08 -0.20 1.67
C THR A 146 2.85 -0.85 0.52
N VAL A 147 2.38 -0.65 -0.70
CA VAL A 147 2.96 -1.18 -1.95
C VAL A 147 3.71 -0.07 -2.68
N ARG A 148 5.00 -0.28 -2.96
CA ARG A 148 5.89 0.67 -3.66
C ARG A 148 6.24 0.15 -5.05
N GLY A 149 6.58 1.07 -5.95
CA GLY A 149 7.02 0.76 -7.31
C GLY A 149 6.03 1.27 -8.35
N ASN A 150 5.96 0.57 -9.48
CA ASN A 150 4.95 0.86 -10.50
C ASN A 150 3.63 0.23 -10.04
N VAL A 151 2.69 1.06 -9.61
CA VAL A 151 1.44 0.61 -9.01
C VAL A 151 0.30 1.30 -9.75
N PHE A 152 -0.75 0.55 -10.08
CA PHE A 152 -1.94 1.05 -10.73
C PHE A 152 -3.20 0.46 -10.08
N VAL A 153 -4.35 1.03 -10.41
CA VAL A 153 -5.66 0.55 -9.98
C VAL A 153 -6.42 0.24 -11.27
N SER A 154 -6.79 -1.02 -11.48
CA SER A 154 -7.73 -1.35 -12.55
C SER A 154 -9.12 -0.83 -12.19
N ASN A 155 -9.87 -0.38 -13.20
CA ASN A 155 -11.29 -0.14 -13.01
C ASN A 155 -11.96 -1.52 -12.92
N ASP A 156 -12.60 -1.80 -11.79
CA ASP A 156 -13.28 -3.06 -11.46
C ASP A 156 -14.48 -3.41 -12.37
N GLU A 157 -14.67 -2.72 -13.50
CA GLU A 157 -15.80 -2.96 -14.42
C GLU A 157 -15.55 -4.13 -15.41
N GLU A 158 -14.37 -4.74 -15.40
CA GLU A 158 -14.05 -5.96 -16.18
C GLU A 158 -13.59 -7.09 -15.23
N ILE A 159 -14.40 -7.40 -14.21
CA ILE A 159 -14.23 -8.65 -13.47
C ILE A 159 -15.08 -9.67 -14.22
N ASP A 160 -14.42 -10.54 -14.98
CA ASP A 160 -15.06 -11.68 -15.61
C ASP A 160 -15.67 -12.53 -14.48
N GLU A 161 -17.00 -12.61 -14.42
CA GLU A 161 -17.76 -13.37 -13.40
C GLU A 161 -17.38 -14.87 -13.44
N ASP A 162 -16.78 -15.30 -14.55
CA ASP A 162 -16.35 -16.66 -14.88
C ASP A 162 -15.16 -17.16 -14.02
N GLU A 163 -14.36 -16.28 -13.41
CA GLU A 163 -13.18 -16.68 -12.58
C GLU A 163 -13.57 -17.09 -11.14
N LEU A 164 -14.86 -17.00 -10.78
CA LEU A 164 -15.38 -17.39 -9.46
C LEU A 164 -16.00 -18.79 -9.42
N GLU A 165 -16.15 -19.47 -10.56
CA GLU A 165 -16.87 -20.75 -10.64
C GLU A 165 -16.03 -21.98 -10.24
N ASP A 166 -14.69 -21.86 -10.16
CA ASP A 166 -13.80 -23.02 -9.96
C ASP A 166 -13.52 -23.40 -8.49
N PHE A 167 -14.17 -22.77 -7.50
CA PHE A 167 -13.87 -23.02 -6.08
C PHE A 167 -14.98 -23.69 -5.25
N GLU A 168 -16.17 -23.96 -5.81
CA GLU A 168 -17.27 -24.59 -5.05
C GLU A 168 -17.47 -26.10 -5.25
N GLU A 169 -16.76 -26.78 -6.16
CA GLU A 169 -16.98 -28.22 -6.38
C GLU A 169 -16.02 -29.13 -5.60
N LYS A 170 -16.13 -29.15 -4.26
CA LYS A 170 -15.64 -30.33 -3.53
C LYS A 170 -16.24 -30.57 -2.15
N GLU A 171 -17.57 -30.51 -1.99
CA GLU A 171 -18.21 -31.22 -0.89
C GLU A 171 -19.66 -31.56 -1.21
N GLY A 172 -19.92 -32.83 -1.55
CA GLY A 172 -21.26 -33.28 -1.94
C GLY A 172 -21.38 -34.77 -2.21
N ASP A 173 -20.75 -35.63 -1.41
CA ASP A 173 -21.04 -37.06 -1.39
C ASP A 173 -22.21 -37.29 -0.40
N PHE A 174 -23.44 -36.96 -0.82
CA PHE A 174 -24.64 -37.24 -0.01
C PHE A 174 -25.90 -37.49 -0.86
N LEU A 175 -26.34 -38.75 -0.80
CA LEU A 175 -27.62 -39.36 -1.21
C LEU A 175 -27.81 -39.77 -2.67
N GLU A 176 -27.58 -41.06 -2.91
CA GLU A 176 -28.36 -41.87 -3.84
C GLU A 176 -29.85 -41.76 -3.47
N ASP A 177 -30.62 -40.97 -4.21
CA ASP A 177 -32.07 -41.10 -4.28
C ASP A 177 -32.45 -41.26 -5.75
N ASP A 178 -32.82 -42.50 -6.09
CA ASP A 178 -33.27 -42.91 -7.42
C ASP A 178 -34.55 -42.14 -7.78
N VAL A 179 -34.41 -41.11 -8.61
CA VAL A 179 -35.55 -40.46 -9.28
C VAL A 179 -35.36 -40.59 -10.79
N GLU A 180 -36.04 -41.60 -11.36
CA GLU A 180 -36.27 -41.70 -12.80
C GLU A 180 -37.09 -40.48 -13.26
N PHE A 181 -36.41 -39.47 -13.83
CA PHE A 181 -37.05 -38.35 -14.50
C PHE A 181 -36.87 -38.50 -16.02
N GLU A 182 -37.85 -39.15 -16.66
CA GLU A 182 -38.05 -39.07 -18.10
C GLU A 182 -38.76 -37.75 -18.42
N GLY A 183 -37.99 -36.76 -18.88
CA GLY A 183 -38.48 -35.48 -19.33
C GLY A 183 -37.63 -34.98 -20.48
N GLU A 184 -38.04 -35.32 -21.69
CA GLU A 184 -37.58 -34.72 -22.95
C GLU A 184 -37.92 -33.22 -22.93
N ASP A 185 -36.91 -32.34 -22.91
CA ASP A 185 -37.08 -30.98 -23.38
C ASP A 185 -35.81 -30.57 -24.15
N GLU A 186 -35.99 -30.49 -25.48
CA GLU A 186 -34.99 -30.05 -26.44
C GLU A 186 -34.96 -28.51 -26.43
N THR A 187 -34.03 -27.93 -25.69
CA THR A 187 -33.61 -26.54 -25.90
C THR A 187 -32.22 -26.53 -26.52
N GLU A 188 -32.21 -26.34 -27.84
CA GLU A 188 -31.05 -25.93 -28.63
C GLU A 188 -30.61 -24.53 -28.15
N GLU A 189 -29.65 -24.48 -27.22
CA GLU A 189 -28.91 -23.26 -26.93
C GLU A 189 -27.61 -23.28 -27.73
N GLU A 190 -27.54 -22.36 -28.71
CA GLU A 190 -26.36 -22.12 -29.53
C GLU A 190 -25.22 -21.60 -28.64
N GLU A 191 -24.26 -22.48 -28.34
CA GLU A 191 -22.98 -22.14 -27.75
C GLU A 191 -22.20 -21.23 -28.72
N GLU A 192 -22.37 -19.91 -28.55
CA GLU A 192 -21.56 -18.91 -29.23
C GLU A 192 -20.18 -18.89 -28.57
N GLU A 193 -19.28 -19.77 -29.02
CA GLU A 193 -17.86 -19.79 -28.70
C GLU A 193 -17.23 -18.41 -29.01
N LYS A 194 -17.29 -17.49 -28.04
CA LYS A 194 -16.47 -16.28 -28.05
C LYS A 194 -15.07 -16.68 -27.60
N GLU A 195 -14.30 -17.20 -28.55
CA GLU A 195 -12.84 -17.23 -28.53
C GLU A 195 -12.35 -15.78 -28.44
N PHE A 196 -12.37 -15.22 -27.24
CA PHE A 196 -11.81 -13.91 -26.96
C PHE A 196 -10.35 -14.09 -26.61
N ASP A 197 -9.52 -14.20 -27.65
CA ASP A 197 -8.07 -14.08 -27.57
C ASP A 197 -7.71 -12.64 -27.14
N ARG A 198 -7.94 -12.33 -25.85
CA ARG A 198 -7.22 -11.28 -25.15
C ARG A 198 -6.01 -11.93 -24.52
N THR A 199 -5.01 -12.16 -25.36
CA THR A 199 -3.63 -12.24 -24.93
C THR A 199 -3.40 -11.10 -23.91
N PRO A 200 -3.15 -11.40 -22.61
CA PRO A 200 -2.85 -10.34 -21.66
C PRO A 200 -1.61 -9.65 -22.20
N SER A 201 -1.73 -8.37 -22.56
CA SER A 201 -0.63 -7.61 -23.14
C SER A 201 0.48 -7.54 -22.09
N ALA A 202 1.34 -8.53 -22.12
CA ALA A 202 2.43 -8.79 -21.21
C ALA A 202 3.47 -7.69 -21.41
N SER A 203 3.30 -6.56 -20.71
CA SER A 203 4.39 -5.61 -20.45
C SER A 203 4.05 -4.51 -19.45
N SER A 204 2.89 -4.52 -18.78
CA SER A 204 2.71 -3.64 -17.63
C SER A 204 3.35 -4.29 -16.41
N SER A 205 4.65 -4.06 -16.20
CA SER A 205 5.42 -4.51 -15.04
C SER A 205 4.99 -3.84 -13.72
N GLY A 206 3.72 -3.48 -13.60
CA GLY A 206 3.14 -2.81 -12.44
C GLY A 206 2.26 -3.77 -11.63
N VAL A 207 2.05 -3.43 -10.37
CA VAL A 207 1.16 -4.16 -9.46
C VAL A 207 -0.19 -3.48 -9.47
N ASP A 208 -1.23 -4.28 -9.71
CA ASP A 208 -2.63 -3.85 -9.54
C ASP A 208 -3.02 -3.93 -8.06
N VAL A 209 -3.29 -2.79 -7.44
CA VAL A 209 -3.62 -2.71 -6.00
C VAL A 209 -4.87 -3.50 -5.66
N THR A 210 -5.86 -3.50 -6.54
CA THR A 210 -7.14 -4.14 -6.26
C THR A 210 -7.00 -5.65 -6.26
N LYS A 211 -6.33 -6.21 -7.29
CA LYS A 211 -6.00 -7.65 -7.33
C LYS A 211 -5.12 -8.06 -6.16
N PHE A 212 -4.15 -7.22 -5.80
CA PHE A 212 -3.28 -7.46 -4.65
C PHE A 212 -4.06 -7.50 -3.33
N ALA A 213 -5.00 -6.58 -3.12
CA ALA A 213 -5.86 -6.58 -1.93
C ALA A 213 -6.76 -7.82 -1.86
N ARG A 214 -7.36 -8.23 -2.98
CA ARG A 214 -8.17 -9.46 -3.05
C ARG A 214 -7.33 -10.71 -2.75
N ALA A 215 -6.14 -10.81 -3.33
CA ALA A 215 -5.24 -11.92 -3.08
C ALA A 215 -4.85 -12.04 -1.60
N ILE A 216 -4.67 -10.92 -0.89
CA ILE A 216 -4.44 -10.93 0.56
C ILE A 216 -5.66 -11.49 1.30
N ASN A 217 -6.86 -11.05 0.97
CA ASN A 217 -8.08 -11.55 1.62
C ASN A 217 -8.24 -13.05 1.39
N ILE A 218 -8.08 -13.52 0.16
CA ILE A 218 -8.17 -14.95 -0.19
C ILE A 218 -7.11 -15.75 0.58
N ALA A 219 -5.86 -15.29 0.60
CA ALA A 219 -4.78 -16.00 1.30
C ALA A 219 -4.90 -16.02 2.83
N LEU A 220 -5.71 -15.13 3.40
CA LEU A 220 -6.01 -15.09 4.83
C LEU A 220 -7.34 -15.76 5.18
N ASP A 221 -8.18 -16.11 4.20
CA ASP A 221 -9.45 -16.82 4.43
C ASP A 221 -9.24 -18.30 4.78
N ASP A 222 -8.00 -18.79 4.74
CA ASP A 222 -7.62 -20.11 5.24
C ASP A 222 -8.03 -20.31 6.72
N ASP A 223 -8.54 -21.49 7.03
CA ASP A 223 -8.94 -21.90 8.38
C ASP A 223 -7.82 -21.68 9.42
N GLY A 224 -8.20 -21.20 10.61
CA GLY A 224 -7.30 -21.05 11.76
C GLY A 224 -6.86 -19.61 12.01
N VAL A 225 -5.55 -19.36 12.01
CA VAL A 225 -4.99 -18.04 12.39
C VAL A 225 -5.28 -16.98 11.31
N GLY A 226 -5.31 -17.38 10.03
CA GLY A 226 -5.67 -16.50 8.92
C GLY A 226 -7.07 -15.93 9.10
N PHE A 227 -8.06 -16.82 9.22
CA PHE A 227 -9.45 -16.43 9.42
C PHE A 227 -9.64 -15.48 10.61
N GLN A 228 -8.99 -15.76 11.75
CA GLN A 228 -9.07 -14.87 12.92
C GLN A 228 -8.47 -13.48 12.64
N ILE A 229 -7.40 -13.40 11.85
CA ILE A 229 -6.83 -12.11 11.43
C ILE A 229 -7.82 -11.36 10.55
N ALA A 230 -8.41 -12.04 9.56
CA ALA A 230 -9.38 -11.46 8.63
C ALA A 230 -10.65 -10.95 9.35
N GLU A 231 -11.15 -11.69 10.35
CA GLU A 231 -12.32 -11.29 11.14
C GLU A 231 -12.03 -10.09 12.06
N THR A 232 -10.81 -10.00 12.61
CA THR A 232 -10.47 -9.00 13.64
C THR A 232 -9.82 -7.73 13.10
N HIS A 233 -9.27 -7.74 11.88
CA HIS A 233 -8.55 -6.62 11.30
C HIS A 233 -9.09 -6.21 9.94
N GLU A 234 -9.28 -4.90 9.76
CA GLU A 234 -9.49 -4.30 8.43
C GLU A 234 -8.15 -4.26 7.67
N ILE A 235 -8.12 -4.76 6.43
CA ILE A 235 -6.92 -4.72 5.58
C ILE A 235 -6.99 -3.50 4.67
N GLU A 236 -6.06 -2.57 4.85
CA GLU A 236 -5.93 -1.34 4.08
C GLU A 236 -4.68 -1.44 3.19
N VAL A 237 -4.87 -1.67 1.89
CA VAL A 237 -3.78 -1.62 0.91
C VAL A 237 -3.63 -0.21 0.38
N THR A 238 -2.44 0.35 0.52
CA THR A 238 -2.12 1.74 0.17
C THR A 238 -0.86 1.83 -0.67
N THR A 239 -0.72 2.92 -1.39
CA THR A 239 0.56 3.32 -1.99
C THR A 239 1.28 4.28 -1.04
N PRO A 240 2.63 4.35 -1.08
CA PRO A 240 3.34 5.37 -0.33
C PRO A 240 2.78 6.74 -0.74
N GLY A 241 2.40 7.54 0.26
CA GLY A 241 1.88 8.88 0.00
C GLY A 241 2.85 9.69 -0.87
N ALA A 242 2.31 10.67 -1.60
CA ALA A 242 3.11 11.55 -2.45
C ALA A 242 4.34 12.07 -1.68
N SER A 243 5.51 11.90 -2.27
CA SER A 243 6.75 12.38 -1.66
C SER A 243 6.64 13.88 -1.41
N ASN A 244 7.07 14.32 -0.23
CA ASN A 244 7.18 15.75 0.04
C ASN A 244 8.27 16.41 -0.80
N GLU A 245 9.16 15.62 -1.42
CA GLU A 245 10.21 16.11 -2.31
C GLU A 245 9.74 16.14 -3.76
N LEU A 246 9.92 17.30 -4.39
CA LEU A 246 9.53 17.54 -5.78
C LEU A 246 10.62 17.03 -6.72
N THR A 247 10.21 16.24 -7.72
CA THR A 247 11.12 15.70 -8.75
C THR A 247 10.54 15.87 -10.16
N GLY A 248 11.42 16.00 -11.17
CA GLY A 248 11.07 15.98 -12.59
C GLY A 248 9.88 16.86 -12.98
N ILE A 249 8.81 16.24 -13.49
CA ILE A 249 7.61 16.92 -13.98
C ILE A 249 6.81 17.64 -12.87
N MET A 250 7.00 17.26 -11.59
CA MET A 250 6.28 17.87 -10.48
C MET A 250 6.54 19.37 -10.37
N PHE A 251 7.74 19.84 -10.74
CA PHE A 251 8.05 21.28 -10.71
C PHE A 251 7.11 22.13 -11.58
N GLN A 252 6.55 21.56 -12.64
CA GLN A 252 5.57 22.26 -13.48
C GLN A 252 4.20 22.34 -12.79
N ALA A 253 3.76 21.23 -12.20
CA ALA A 253 2.49 21.15 -11.47
C ALA A 253 2.47 22.05 -10.20
N TYR A 254 3.62 22.18 -9.53
CA TYR A 254 3.76 22.97 -8.30
C TYR A 254 4.23 24.42 -8.53
N LYS A 255 4.18 24.95 -9.76
CA LYS A 255 4.41 26.39 -10.01
C LYS A 255 3.37 27.21 -9.24
N GLY A 256 3.83 28.21 -8.49
CA GLY A 256 3.00 29.08 -7.66
C GLY A 256 2.77 28.59 -6.22
N PHE A 257 3.24 27.40 -5.85
CA PHE A 257 3.15 26.90 -4.48
C PHE A 257 4.34 27.32 -3.62
N GLU A 258 4.14 27.40 -2.31
CA GLU A 258 5.25 27.59 -1.36
C GLU A 258 6.07 26.30 -1.27
N VAL A 259 7.40 26.43 -1.33
CA VAL A 259 8.35 25.32 -1.24
C VAL A 259 9.52 25.70 -0.33
N MET A 260 10.11 24.69 0.29
CA MET A 260 11.36 24.78 1.05
C MET A 260 12.48 24.21 0.18
N THR A 261 13.46 25.02 -0.18
CA THR A 261 14.60 24.59 -0.99
C THR A 261 15.86 24.55 -0.15
N ASP A 262 16.47 23.36 -0.09
CA ASP A 262 17.79 23.16 0.51
C ASP A 262 18.84 23.35 -0.59
N PHE A 263 19.76 24.29 -0.39
CA PHE A 263 20.85 24.53 -1.34
C PHE A 263 22.19 24.70 -0.63
N GLN A 264 23.27 24.33 -1.31
CA GLN A 264 24.63 24.50 -0.81
C GLN A 264 25.18 25.87 -1.21
N ASP A 265 25.60 26.68 -0.24
CA ASP A 265 26.20 27.97 -0.52
C ASP A 265 27.66 27.79 -1.00
N PRO A 266 28.05 28.29 -2.18
CA PRO A 266 29.38 28.08 -2.74
C PRO A 266 30.50 28.67 -1.88
N LYS A 267 30.22 29.72 -1.10
CA LYS A 267 31.24 30.41 -0.30
C LYS A 267 31.50 29.70 1.03
N THR A 268 30.43 29.22 1.67
CA THR A 268 30.52 28.64 3.02
C THR A 268 30.47 27.12 3.02
N LYS A 269 30.13 26.49 1.89
CA LYS A 269 29.85 25.05 1.73
C LYS A 269 28.80 24.48 2.69
N LYS A 270 28.10 25.34 3.42
CA LYS A 270 27.02 24.98 4.34
C LYS A 270 25.70 24.89 3.59
N VAL A 271 24.88 23.91 3.97
CA VAL A 271 23.51 23.77 3.48
C VAL A 271 22.65 24.84 4.14
N LYS A 272 21.89 25.57 3.32
CA LYS A 272 20.93 26.59 3.76
C LYS A 272 19.56 26.22 3.21
N THR A 273 18.55 26.31 4.07
CA THR A 273 17.15 26.17 3.68
C THR A 273 16.53 27.54 3.48
N ILE A 274 15.79 27.69 2.40
CA ILE A 274 15.02 28.90 2.11
C ILE A 274 13.59 28.53 1.77
N GLU A 275 12.66 29.34 2.24
CA GLU A 275 11.24 29.18 1.96
C GLU A 275 10.80 30.27 0.99
N GLY A 276 10.05 29.89 -0.04
CA GLY A 276 9.54 30.83 -1.03
C GLY A 276 8.57 30.17 -1.99
N ARG A 277 7.87 30.99 -2.78
CA ARG A 277 6.97 30.51 -3.82
C ARG A 277 7.80 30.04 -5.02
N LEU A 278 7.62 28.80 -5.45
CA LEU A 278 8.22 28.27 -6.68
C LEU A 278 7.62 29.02 -7.87
N VAL A 279 8.43 29.71 -8.66
CA VAL A 279 7.96 30.38 -9.87
C VAL A 279 8.19 29.51 -11.08
N GLU A 280 9.41 29.00 -11.21
CA GLU A 280 9.81 28.17 -12.33
C GLU A 280 11.08 27.37 -12.00
N ARG A 281 11.22 26.21 -12.63
CA ARG A 281 12.46 25.47 -12.69
C ARG A 281 12.75 25.10 -14.14
N ASN A 282 13.90 25.54 -14.61
CA ASN A 282 14.47 25.18 -15.91
C ASN A 282 15.62 24.19 -15.68
N ASP A 283 16.35 23.81 -16.74
CA ASP A 283 17.49 22.89 -16.63
C ASP A 283 18.68 23.49 -15.86
N GLU A 284 18.88 24.80 -15.97
CA GLU A 284 20.02 25.50 -15.35
C GLU A 284 19.70 26.14 -13.98
N PHE A 285 18.48 26.68 -13.82
CA PHE A 285 18.11 27.50 -12.68
C PHE A 285 16.74 27.17 -12.11
N THR A 286 16.63 27.30 -10.79
CA THR A 286 15.38 27.35 -10.03
C THR A 286 15.12 28.76 -9.57
N VAL A 287 13.92 29.26 -9.86
CA VAL A 287 13.49 30.62 -9.53
C VAL A 287 12.44 30.58 -8.43
N LEU A 288 12.77 31.20 -7.30
CA LEU A 288 11.89 31.31 -6.13
C LEU A 288 11.52 32.77 -5.89
N ASN A 289 10.27 33.03 -5.56
CA ASN A 289 9.81 34.33 -5.06
C ASN A 289 9.79 34.30 -3.54
N ILE A 290 10.72 35.03 -2.92
CA ILE A 290 10.86 35.12 -1.46
C ILE A 290 10.39 36.51 -1.03
N LYS A 291 9.21 36.58 -0.41
CA LYS A 291 8.60 37.82 0.09
C LYS A 291 8.57 38.95 -0.96
N GLY A 292 8.20 38.63 -2.19
CA GLY A 292 8.10 39.58 -3.31
C GLY A 292 9.41 39.81 -4.08
N ARG A 293 10.52 39.14 -3.71
CA ARG A 293 11.80 39.25 -4.41
C ARG A 293 12.15 37.95 -5.13
N MET A 294 12.45 38.07 -6.42
CA MET A 294 12.85 36.93 -7.26
C MET A 294 14.30 36.54 -6.98
N LYS A 295 14.52 35.30 -6.56
CA LYS A 295 15.84 34.71 -6.31
C LYS A 295 16.07 33.57 -7.29
N LYS A 296 17.14 33.67 -8.09
CA LYS A 296 17.60 32.61 -9.00
C LYS A 296 18.71 31.80 -8.34
N ILE A 297 18.59 30.48 -8.38
CA ILE A 297 19.54 29.53 -7.79
C ILE A 297 19.93 28.54 -8.86
N LYS A 298 21.24 28.28 -9.01
CA LYS A 298 21.73 27.26 -9.94
C LYS A 298 21.30 25.88 -9.47
N ASN A 299 20.83 25.05 -10.39
CA ASN A 299 20.37 23.72 -10.07
C ASN A 299 21.47 22.84 -9.47
N ASP A 300 22.73 23.03 -9.87
CA ASP A 300 23.90 22.34 -9.30
C ASP A 300 24.07 22.55 -7.79
N MET A 301 23.53 23.67 -7.27
CA MET A 301 23.61 23.99 -5.85
C MET A 301 22.37 23.53 -5.08
N VAL A 302 21.29 23.16 -5.76
CA VAL A 302 20.05 22.72 -5.13
C VAL A 302 20.18 21.24 -4.78
N LEU A 303 20.03 20.94 -3.48
CA LEU A 303 20.10 19.56 -2.97
C LEU A 303 18.73 18.90 -2.99
N SER A 304 17.70 19.60 -2.50
CA SER A 304 16.33 19.10 -2.52
C SER A 304 15.33 20.26 -2.50
N VAL A 305 14.15 20.03 -3.07
CA VAL A 305 13.02 20.97 -3.02
C VAL A 305 11.84 20.23 -2.41
N LYS A 306 11.34 20.72 -1.29
CA LYS A 306 10.30 20.06 -0.50
C LYS A 306 9.07 20.94 -0.35
N LEU A 307 7.90 20.33 -0.27
CA LEU A 307 6.68 21.00 0.13
C LEU A 307 6.73 21.31 1.64
N PRO A 308 6.21 22.47 2.08
CA PRO A 308 6.09 22.78 3.50
C PRO A 308 5.19 21.73 4.16
N LYS A 309 5.61 21.24 5.33
CA LYS A 309 4.78 20.29 6.09
C LYS A 309 3.45 20.96 6.41
N ALA A 310 2.35 20.26 6.13
CA ALA A 310 1.02 20.74 6.46
C ALA A 310 0.98 21.16 7.94
N LYS A 311 0.50 22.37 8.22
CA LYS A 311 0.29 22.83 9.58
C LYS A 311 -0.79 21.96 10.19
N LYS A 312 -0.41 20.98 11.03
CA LYS A 312 -1.36 20.26 11.87
C LYS A 312 -2.00 21.30 12.80
N GLU A 313 -3.32 21.45 12.74
CA GLU A 313 -4.03 22.30 13.67
C GLU A 313 -3.77 21.80 15.09
N LYS A 314 -3.52 22.72 16.03
CA LYS A 314 -3.04 22.42 17.38
C LYS A 314 -4.12 21.84 18.30
N GLY A 315 -5.13 21.15 17.77
CA GLY A 315 -6.33 20.74 18.52
C GLY A 315 -6.89 19.36 18.19
N ALA A 316 -6.30 18.60 17.26
CA ALA A 316 -6.68 17.21 17.01
C ALA A 316 -5.69 16.29 17.75
N ALA A 317 -6.03 15.93 18.98
CA ALA A 317 -5.43 14.85 19.74
C ALA A 317 -6.51 13.85 20.10
#